data_AF-A0A961L2I0-F1
#
_entry.id   AF-A0A961L2I0-F1
#
_cell.length_a   1.000
_cell.length_b   1.000
_cell.length_c   1.000
_cell.angle_alpha   90.00
_cell.angle_beta   90.00
_cell.angle_gamma   90.00
#
_symmetry.space_group_name_H-M   'P 1'
#
loop_
_entity.id
_entity.type
_entity.pdbx_description
1 polymer ?
#
loop_
_entity_poly.entity_id
_entity_poly.type
_entity_poly.pdbx_seq_one_letter_code
_entity_poly.pdbx_strand_id
1 'polypeptide(L)'
;EVMADAGSPFRRSAMVNVGRADGVSDGSTVVDGLGLVGRIAGVGERSARVILLTDASSRVPGVVLPSGQRVMVSGDNSVAPPLDFVGQAEALRPGDRVVSTGDGGLYPPDILIGRVTLGADGRQRLRPAADYRRLDFVRVLRRAPPPVIEGPGEIIGPLAAQPDLPPAPPEARQ
;
A
#
# COMPACT_ATOMS: atom_id res chain seq x y z
N GLU A 1 12.53 -1.85 -14.24
CA GLU A 1 11.98 -2.19 -15.57
C GLU A 1 11.13 -3.44 -15.45
N VAL A 2 10.03 -3.50 -16.18
CA VAL A 2 9.20 -4.72 -16.26
C VAL A 2 9.71 -5.60 -17.39
N MET A 3 10.05 -6.84 -17.07
CA MET A 3 10.65 -7.79 -18.02
C MET A 3 9.62 -8.65 -18.75
N ALA A 4 8.44 -8.86 -18.15
CA ALA A 4 7.36 -9.66 -18.75
C ALA A 4 6.02 -9.40 -18.05
N ASP A 5 4.95 -9.37 -18.85
CA ASP A 5 3.59 -9.66 -18.35
C ASP A 5 3.40 -11.17 -18.41
N ALA A 6 3.38 -11.82 -17.25
CA ALA A 6 3.24 -13.26 -17.12
C ALA A 6 1.80 -13.64 -16.77
N GLY A 7 0.83 -12.83 -17.20
CA GLY A 7 -0.57 -13.04 -16.88
C GLY A 7 -1.15 -14.28 -17.56
N SER A 8 -1.66 -15.23 -16.78
CA SER A 8 -2.63 -16.20 -17.30
C SER A 8 -4.03 -15.59 -17.22
N PRO A 9 -5.06 -16.12 -17.91
CA PRO A 9 -6.44 -15.63 -17.75
C PRO A 9 -6.92 -15.60 -16.30
N PHE A 10 -6.26 -16.37 -15.42
CA PHE A 10 -6.60 -16.54 -14.02
C PHE A 10 -5.68 -15.77 -13.05
N ARG A 11 -4.55 -15.24 -13.52
CA ARG A 11 -3.57 -14.54 -12.68
C ARG A 11 -2.98 -13.36 -13.44
N ARG A 12 -3.02 -12.17 -12.87
CA ARG A 12 -2.44 -10.95 -13.41
C ARG A 12 -1.16 -10.60 -12.64
N SER A 13 -0.01 -10.78 -13.27
CA SER A 13 1.29 -10.56 -12.64
C SER A 13 2.34 -10.06 -13.62
N ALA A 14 3.27 -9.26 -13.11
CA ALA A 14 4.41 -8.75 -13.86
C ALA A 14 5.73 -9.18 -13.22
N MET A 15 6.78 -9.30 -14.01
CA MET A 15 8.14 -9.54 -13.52
C MET A 15 8.94 -8.24 -13.56
N VAL A 16 9.66 -7.91 -12.48
CA VAL A 16 10.54 -6.74 -12.42
C VAL A 16 12.00 -7.16 -12.25
N ASN A 17 12.92 -6.39 -12.81
CA ASN A 17 14.38 -6.63 -12.78
C ASN A 17 15.08 -6.12 -11.51
N VAL A 18 14.39 -6.16 -10.38
CA VAL A 18 14.92 -5.83 -9.05
C VAL A 18 14.56 -6.95 -8.07
N GLY A 19 15.47 -7.29 -7.17
CA GLY A 19 15.33 -8.43 -6.25
C GLY A 19 15.87 -8.17 -4.85
N ARG A 20 16.21 -9.24 -4.12
CA ARG A 20 16.76 -9.14 -2.75
C ARG A 20 18.03 -8.30 -2.70
N ALA A 21 18.89 -8.42 -3.72
CA ALA A 21 20.12 -7.63 -3.83
C ALA A 21 19.84 -6.11 -3.87
N ASP A 22 18.65 -5.71 -4.32
CA ASP A 22 18.20 -4.32 -4.40
C ASP A 22 17.34 -3.90 -3.17
N GLY A 23 17.31 -4.72 -2.12
CA GLY A 23 16.52 -4.46 -0.91
C GLY A 23 15.01 -4.62 -1.11
N VAL A 24 14.58 -5.34 -2.14
CA VAL A 24 13.16 -5.69 -2.34
C VAL A 24 12.79 -6.82 -1.40
N SER A 25 11.64 -6.69 -0.72
CA SER A 25 11.07 -7.72 0.14
C SER A 25 9.65 -8.10 -0.29
N ASP A 26 9.20 -9.28 0.12
CA ASP A 26 7.80 -9.66 -0.04
C ASP A 26 6.88 -8.63 0.62
N GLY A 27 5.75 -8.36 -0.03
CA GLY A 27 4.80 -7.33 0.40
C GLY A 27 5.21 -5.89 0.06
N SER A 28 6.39 -5.64 -0.51
CA SER A 28 6.77 -4.29 -0.97
C SER A 28 5.72 -3.73 -1.94
N THR A 29 5.34 -2.47 -1.76
CA THR A 29 4.35 -1.82 -2.62
C THR A 29 4.98 -1.41 -3.94
N VAL A 30 4.27 -1.63 -5.04
CA VAL A 30 4.71 -1.27 -6.38
C VAL A 30 3.79 -0.18 -6.94
N VAL A 31 4.39 0.92 -7.38
CA VAL A 31 3.69 2.07 -7.97
C VAL A 31 4.31 2.42 -9.32
N ASP A 32 3.53 3.04 -10.20
CA ASP A 32 4.04 3.73 -11.38
C ASP A 32 4.05 5.25 -11.12
N GLY A 33 4.16 6.06 -12.18
CA GLY A 33 4.09 7.51 -12.08
C GLY A 33 2.69 8.07 -11.78
N LEU A 34 1.64 7.25 -11.84
CA LEU A 34 0.23 7.65 -11.75
C LEU A 34 -0.47 7.08 -10.52
N GLY A 35 -0.07 5.91 -10.04
CA GLY A 35 -0.69 5.28 -8.88
C GLY A 35 -0.20 3.88 -8.55
N LEU A 36 -1.00 3.20 -7.72
CA LEU A 36 -0.73 1.85 -7.25
C LEU A 36 -0.83 0.84 -8.39
N VAL A 37 0.26 0.09 -8.62
CA VAL A 37 0.29 -1.02 -9.58
C VAL A 37 -0.09 -2.33 -8.89
N GLY A 38 0.42 -2.56 -7.68
CA GLY A 38 0.22 -3.79 -6.94
C GLY A 38 1.27 -3.98 -5.85
N ARG A 39 1.65 -5.23 -5.61
CA ARG A 39 2.67 -5.56 -4.59
C ARG A 39 3.56 -6.73 -5.00
N ILE A 40 4.72 -6.80 -4.37
CA ILE A 40 5.62 -7.93 -4.48
C ILE A 40 5.03 -9.15 -3.76
N ALA A 41 5.02 -10.29 -4.45
CA ALA A 41 4.49 -11.56 -3.95
C ALA A 41 5.48 -12.73 -4.09
N GLY A 42 6.70 -12.44 -4.52
CA GLY A 42 7.81 -13.37 -4.53
C GLY A 42 9.06 -12.65 -4.99
N VAL A 43 10.17 -12.87 -4.28
CA VAL A 43 11.45 -12.22 -4.55
C VAL A 43 12.52 -13.27 -4.82
N GLY A 44 13.23 -13.13 -5.94
CA GLY A 44 14.49 -13.79 -6.23
C GLY A 44 15.67 -12.85 -6.00
N GLU A 45 16.89 -13.30 -6.29
CA GLU A 45 18.09 -12.48 -6.02
C GLU A 45 18.13 -11.18 -6.82
N ARG A 46 17.70 -11.22 -8.08
CA ARG A 46 17.78 -10.08 -9.04
C ARG A 46 16.45 -9.78 -9.75
N SER A 47 15.38 -10.44 -9.34
CA SER A 47 14.07 -10.27 -9.92
C SER A 47 12.99 -10.48 -8.88
N ALA A 48 11.81 -9.93 -9.14
CA ALA A 48 10.66 -10.11 -8.27
C ALA A 48 9.37 -10.17 -9.07
N ARG A 49 8.41 -10.92 -8.54
CA ARG A 49 7.05 -11.02 -9.09
C ARG A 49 6.15 -10.01 -8.41
N VAL A 50 5.49 -9.20 -9.21
CA VAL A 50 4.42 -8.28 -8.81
C VAL A 50 3.08 -8.96 -9.04
N ILE A 51 2.25 -9.11 -8.00
CA ILE A 51 0.81 -9.34 -8.18
C ILE A 51 0.16 -7.98 -8.40
N LEU A 52 -0.58 -7.84 -9.50
CA LEU A 52 -1.22 -6.58 -9.89
C LEU A 52 -2.49 -6.34 -9.06
N LEU A 53 -2.87 -5.07 -8.89
CA LEU A 53 -4.12 -4.66 -8.21
C LEU A 53 -5.35 -5.40 -8.74
N THR A 54 -5.36 -5.68 -10.04
CA THR A 54 -6.50 -6.29 -10.75
C THR A 54 -6.53 -7.82 -10.67
N ASP A 55 -5.50 -8.46 -10.11
CA ASP A 55 -5.46 -9.92 -9.93
C ASP A 55 -6.54 -10.41 -8.97
N ALA A 56 -7.17 -11.55 -9.24
CA ALA A 56 -8.24 -12.12 -8.41
C ALA A 56 -7.85 -12.40 -6.94
N SER A 57 -6.56 -12.51 -6.63
CA SER A 57 -6.05 -12.67 -5.26
C SER A 57 -5.69 -11.35 -4.57
N SER A 58 -5.79 -10.23 -5.29
CA SER A 58 -5.45 -8.89 -4.79
C SER A 58 -6.61 -8.29 -3.99
N ARG A 59 -6.27 -7.74 -2.83
CA ARG A 59 -7.16 -6.96 -1.96
C ARG A 59 -6.40 -5.74 -1.48
N VAL A 60 -6.97 -4.55 -1.67
CA VAL A 60 -6.35 -3.29 -1.28
C VAL A 60 -7.34 -2.43 -0.50
N PRO A 61 -7.09 -2.17 0.80
CA PRO A 61 -7.93 -1.27 1.56
C PRO A 61 -7.71 0.17 1.10
N GLY A 62 -8.82 0.89 0.90
CA GLY A 62 -8.82 2.26 0.40
C GLY A 62 -9.81 3.16 1.13
N VAL A 63 -9.61 4.46 0.98
CA VAL A 63 -10.53 5.50 1.40
C VAL A 63 -10.92 6.36 0.21
N VAL A 64 -12.22 6.62 0.09
CA VAL A 64 -12.81 7.45 -0.97
C VAL A 64 -12.78 8.91 -0.52
N LEU A 65 -12.26 9.78 -1.37
CA LEU A 65 -12.20 11.22 -1.12
C LEU A 65 -13.21 11.97 -2.00
N PRO A 66 -13.95 12.96 -1.46
CA PRO A 66 -13.78 13.57 -0.13
C PRO A 66 -14.60 12.94 1.00
N SER A 67 -15.42 11.91 0.73
CA SER A 67 -16.38 11.38 1.72
C SER A 67 -15.74 10.71 2.94
N GLY A 68 -14.48 10.29 2.85
CA GLY A 68 -13.80 9.53 3.90
C GLY A 68 -14.27 8.09 4.02
N GLN A 69 -15.11 7.63 3.08
CA GLN A 69 -15.70 6.29 3.12
C GLN A 69 -14.62 5.23 2.89
N ARG A 70 -14.53 4.24 3.78
CA ARG A 70 -13.63 3.09 3.62
C ARG A 70 -14.20 2.07 2.64
N VAL A 71 -13.33 1.54 1.79
CA VAL A 71 -13.63 0.56 0.74
C VAL A 71 -12.53 -0.50 0.65
N MET A 72 -12.84 -1.61 0.02
CA MET A 72 -11.89 -2.64 -0.39
C MET A 72 -11.89 -2.72 -1.92
N VAL A 73 -10.74 -2.54 -2.54
CA VAL A 73 -10.56 -2.83 -3.96
C VAL A 73 -10.23 -4.31 -4.09
N SER A 74 -11.18 -5.08 -4.62
CA SER A 74 -11.03 -6.53 -4.79
C SER A 74 -10.75 -6.81 -6.26
N GLY A 75 -9.56 -7.33 -6.57
CA GLY A 75 -9.26 -7.74 -7.93
C GLY A 75 -10.15 -8.92 -8.36
N ASP A 76 -10.56 -8.92 -9.63
CA ASP A 76 -11.44 -9.94 -10.23
C ASP A 76 -10.94 -10.36 -11.63
N ASN A 77 -9.67 -10.08 -11.94
CA ASN A 77 -9.08 -10.18 -13.28
C ASN A 77 -9.78 -9.32 -14.35
N SER A 78 -10.60 -8.34 -13.98
CA SER A 78 -11.12 -7.32 -14.90
C SER A 78 -10.22 -6.07 -14.94
N VAL A 79 -10.40 -5.22 -15.95
CA VAL A 79 -9.67 -3.94 -16.04
C VAL A 79 -10.16 -2.90 -15.03
N ALA A 80 -11.36 -3.10 -14.48
CA ALA A 80 -11.99 -2.17 -13.55
C ALA A 80 -12.53 -2.94 -12.34
N PRO A 81 -11.69 -3.27 -11.35
CA PRO A 81 -12.06 -4.15 -10.25
C PRO A 81 -13.22 -3.58 -9.42
N PRO A 82 -14.09 -4.42 -8.85
CA PRO A 82 -15.15 -3.98 -7.97
C PRO A 82 -14.63 -3.26 -6.73
N LEU A 83 -15.44 -2.31 -6.26
CA LEU A 83 -15.31 -1.73 -4.93
C LEU A 83 -16.27 -2.48 -4.00
N ASP A 84 -15.70 -3.22 -3.05
CA ASP A 84 -16.46 -3.83 -1.97
C ASP A 84 -16.50 -2.87 -0.77
N PHE A 85 -17.65 -2.77 -0.13
CA PHE A 85 -17.90 -1.79 0.93
C PHE A 85 -17.98 -2.43 2.30
N VAL A 86 -17.43 -1.74 3.30
CA VAL A 86 -17.66 -2.05 4.73
C VAL A 86 -18.62 -1.01 5.37
N GLY A 87 -19.22 -0.12 4.57
CA GLY A 87 -20.11 0.96 5.04
C GLY A 87 -21.19 1.38 4.02
N GLN A 88 -21.64 2.63 4.07
CA GLN A 88 -22.77 3.15 3.28
C GLN A 88 -22.39 3.43 1.82
N ALA A 89 -22.97 2.69 0.88
CA ALA A 89 -22.69 2.82 -0.56
C ALA A 89 -23.16 4.16 -1.18
N GLU A 90 -24.12 4.83 -0.54
CA GLU A 90 -24.72 6.09 -1.00
C GLU A 90 -23.73 7.27 -1.02
N ALA A 91 -22.61 7.15 -0.30
CA ALA A 91 -21.59 8.18 -0.18
C ALA A 91 -20.57 8.23 -1.34
N LEU A 92 -20.71 7.33 -2.33
CA LEU A 92 -19.80 7.24 -3.47
C LEU A 92 -20.37 7.87 -4.72
N ARG A 93 -19.57 8.69 -5.38
CA ARG A 93 -19.90 9.26 -6.68
C ARG A 93 -18.87 8.86 -7.74
N PRO A 94 -19.30 8.54 -8.97
CA PRO A 94 -18.38 8.39 -10.09
C PRO A 94 -17.43 9.58 -10.20
N GLY A 95 -16.13 9.33 -10.33
CA GLY A 95 -15.08 10.34 -10.41
C GLY A 95 -14.36 10.61 -9.09
N ASP A 96 -14.93 10.23 -7.95
CA ASP A 96 -14.29 10.34 -6.62
C ASP A 96 -12.97 9.55 -6.61
N ARG A 97 -11.99 10.05 -5.87
CA ARG A 97 -10.65 9.42 -5.78
C ARG A 97 -10.65 8.33 -4.73
N VAL A 98 -9.92 7.26 -4.97
CA VAL A 98 -9.66 6.20 -3.99
C VAL A 98 -8.16 6.14 -3.72
N VAL A 99 -7.77 6.31 -2.46
CA VAL A 99 -6.37 6.25 -2.01
C VAL A 99 -6.18 5.15 -0.97
N SER A 100 -4.97 4.60 -0.84
CA SER A 100 -4.68 3.55 0.16
C SER A 100 -4.78 4.07 1.59
N THR A 101 -5.29 3.24 2.51
CA THR A 101 -5.46 3.65 3.92
C THR A 101 -4.22 3.48 4.78
N GLY A 102 -3.28 2.61 4.39
CA GLY A 102 -2.19 2.21 5.27
C GLY A 102 -2.49 1.02 6.19
N ASP A 103 -3.75 0.57 6.25
CA ASP A 103 -4.16 -0.47 7.20
C ASP A 103 -3.42 -1.79 6.95
N GLY A 104 -3.06 -2.47 8.04
CA GLY A 104 -2.31 -3.73 7.98
C GLY A 104 -0.84 -3.58 7.55
N GLY A 105 -0.38 -2.36 7.25
CA GLY A 105 1.02 -2.06 6.94
C GLY A 105 1.53 -2.66 5.61
N LEU A 106 0.63 -3.15 4.75
CA LEU A 106 0.98 -3.75 3.46
C LEU A 106 1.20 -2.69 2.38
N TYR A 107 0.38 -1.65 2.39
CA TYR A 107 0.49 -0.49 1.51
C TYR A 107 0.77 0.75 2.35
N PRO A 108 1.67 1.66 1.95
CA PRO A 108 1.74 2.99 2.55
C PRO A 108 0.40 3.71 2.41
N PRO A 109 0.03 4.60 3.34
CA PRO A 109 -1.16 5.43 3.19
C PRO A 109 -1.00 6.45 2.06
N ASP A 110 -2.13 6.93 1.54
CA ASP A 110 -2.24 8.05 0.58
C ASP A 110 -1.64 7.81 -0.81
N ILE A 111 -1.51 6.54 -1.23
CA ILE A 111 -1.18 6.20 -2.62
C ILE A 111 -2.47 6.20 -3.43
N LEU A 112 -2.51 6.95 -4.53
CA LEU A 112 -3.64 6.94 -5.45
C LEU A 112 -3.83 5.55 -6.05
N ILE A 113 -4.99 4.94 -5.83
CA ILE A 113 -5.34 3.65 -6.41
C ILE A 113 -6.09 3.88 -7.73
N GLY A 114 -7.02 4.83 -7.76
CA GLY A 114 -7.85 5.10 -8.93
C GLY A 114 -9.02 6.02 -8.64
N ARG A 115 -10.03 5.92 -9.50
CA ARG A 115 -11.29 6.67 -9.36
C ARG A 115 -12.48 5.74 -9.41
N VAL A 116 -13.52 6.10 -8.66
CA VAL A 116 -14.81 5.42 -8.68
C VAL A 116 -15.43 5.55 -10.07
N THR A 117 -16.01 4.47 -10.58
CA THR A 117 -16.78 4.42 -11.83
C THR A 117 -17.97 3.48 -11.64
N LEU A 118 -19.01 3.65 -12.45
CA LEU A 118 -20.15 2.75 -12.47
C LEU A 118 -19.93 1.68 -13.55
N GLY A 119 -20.06 0.40 -13.18
CA GLY A 119 -20.09 -0.72 -14.12
C GLY A 119 -21.43 -0.81 -14.86
N ALA A 120 -21.44 -1.51 -15.99
CA ALA A 120 -22.66 -1.79 -16.74
C ALA A 120 -23.67 -2.65 -15.93
N ASP A 121 -23.17 -3.36 -14.92
CA ASP A 121 -23.94 -4.13 -13.93
C ASP A 121 -24.54 -3.25 -12.82
N GLY A 122 -24.37 -1.94 -12.88
CA GLY A 122 -24.83 -1.00 -11.85
C GLY A 122 -24.00 -1.02 -10.56
N ARG A 123 -22.88 -1.76 -10.54
CA ARG A 123 -22.01 -1.84 -9.36
C ARG A 123 -20.91 -0.79 -9.42
N GLN A 124 -20.53 -0.28 -8.26
CA GLN A 124 -19.38 0.61 -8.14
C GLN A 124 -18.09 -0.19 -8.41
N ARG A 125 -17.29 0.31 -9.32
CA ARG A 125 -16.01 -0.24 -9.74
C ARG A 125 -14.93 0.83 -9.62
N LEU A 126 -13.69 0.40 -9.70
CA LEU A 126 -12.54 1.27 -9.72
C LEU A 126 -12.00 1.33 -11.15
N ARG A 127 -11.80 2.53 -11.69
CA ARG A 127 -10.87 2.74 -12.79
C ARG A 127 -9.48 2.97 -12.20
N PRO A 128 -8.52 2.05 -12.36
CA PRO A 128 -7.19 2.22 -11.78
C PRO A 128 -6.49 3.47 -12.30
N ALA A 129 -5.65 4.07 -11.46
CA ALA A 129 -4.81 5.21 -11.84
C ALA A 129 -3.56 4.75 -12.61
N ALA A 130 -2.98 3.61 -12.23
CA ALA A 130 -1.83 3.04 -12.90
C ALA A 130 -2.14 2.62 -14.35
N ASP A 131 -1.20 2.85 -15.27
CA ASP A 131 -1.36 2.47 -16.68
C ASP A 131 -0.83 1.06 -16.94
N TYR A 132 -1.69 0.07 -16.67
CA TYR A 132 -1.38 -1.36 -16.91
C TYR A 132 -1.05 -1.70 -18.37
N ARG A 133 -1.36 -0.82 -19.33
CA ARG A 133 -1.06 -1.04 -20.75
C ARG A 133 0.37 -0.66 -21.11
N ARG A 134 1.06 0.10 -20.25
CA ARG A 134 2.40 0.67 -20.49
C ARG A 134 3.23 0.65 -19.19
N LEU A 135 3.37 -0.52 -18.60
CA LEU A 135 4.21 -0.71 -17.41
C LEU A 135 5.69 -0.85 -17.81
N ASP A 136 6.28 0.17 -18.43
CA ASP A 136 7.71 0.09 -18.81
C ASP A 136 8.60 0.20 -17.56
N PHE A 137 8.23 1.13 -16.66
CA PHE A 137 8.94 1.43 -15.44
C PHE A 137 8.00 1.49 -14.24
N VAL A 138 8.40 0.83 -13.17
CA VAL A 138 7.72 0.85 -11.88
C VAL A 138 8.72 1.15 -10.78
N ARG A 139 8.22 1.68 -9.66
CA ARG A 139 8.99 1.93 -8.44
C ARG A 139 8.53 0.95 -7.37
N VAL A 140 9.49 0.29 -6.74
CA VAL A 140 9.25 -0.56 -5.57
C VAL A 140 9.54 0.27 -4.33
N LEU A 141 8.51 0.49 -3.52
CA LEU A 141 8.62 1.21 -2.26
C LEU A 141 9.17 0.25 -1.21
N ARG A 142 10.37 0.56 -0.71
CA ARG A 142 11.01 -0.21 0.36
C ARG A 142 10.22 -0.02 1.64
N ARG A 143 9.78 -1.13 2.23
CA ARG A 143 9.22 -1.13 3.58
C ARG A 143 10.38 -1.21 4.57
N ALA A 144 10.49 -0.22 5.45
CA ALA A 144 11.31 -0.40 6.65
C ALA A 144 10.59 -1.44 7.53
N PRO A 145 11.27 -2.50 7.98
CA PRO A 145 10.69 -3.40 8.97
C PRO A 145 10.26 -2.59 10.20
N PRO A 146 9.10 -2.88 10.79
CA PRO A 146 8.75 -2.26 12.06
C PRO A 146 9.85 -2.56 13.08
N PRO A 147 10.18 -1.62 13.98
CA PRO A 147 11.16 -1.89 15.03
C PRO A 147 10.72 -3.11 15.82
N VAL A 148 11.66 -4.04 16.05
CA VAL A 148 11.44 -5.16 16.96
C VAL A 148 11.42 -4.56 18.36
N ILE A 149 10.33 -4.78 19.09
CA ILE A 149 10.20 -4.32 20.48
C ILE A 149 10.65 -5.48 21.36
N GLU A 150 11.88 -5.40 21.87
CA GLU A 150 12.46 -6.46 22.71
C GLU A 150 12.11 -6.27 24.21
N GLY A 151 11.58 -5.11 24.59
CA GLY A 151 11.10 -4.86 25.94
C GLY A 151 10.21 -3.62 26.10
N PRO A 152 9.57 -3.47 27.27
CA PRO A 152 8.62 -2.38 27.54
C PRO A 152 9.20 -0.96 27.38
N GLY A 153 10.51 -0.81 27.56
CA GLY A 153 11.21 0.48 27.51
C GLY A 153 11.44 1.04 26.10
N GLU A 154 11.22 0.26 25.04
CA GLU A 154 11.40 0.70 23.65
C GLU A 154 10.11 1.23 23.01
N ILE A 155 8.97 1.07 23.70
CA ILE A 155 7.64 1.56 23.26
C ILE A 155 7.55 3.09 23.42
N ILE A 156 8.24 3.63 24.42
CA ILE A 156 8.43 5.06 24.59
C ILE A 156 9.77 5.35 23.92
N GLY A 157 9.78 6.08 22.80
CA GLY A 157 11.01 6.41 22.05
C GLY A 157 12.13 6.91 22.98
N PRO A 158 13.40 6.89 22.54
CA PRO A 158 14.57 7.01 23.42
C PRO A 158 14.31 8.09 24.45
N LEU A 159 14.29 7.71 25.73
CA LEU A 159 14.11 8.62 26.85
C LEU A 159 15.14 9.72 26.61
N ALA A 160 14.71 10.86 26.06
CA ALA A 160 15.60 11.98 25.84
C ALA A 160 16.21 12.22 27.21
N ALA A 161 17.53 12.01 27.33
CA ALA A 161 18.22 12.08 28.60
C ALA A 161 17.72 13.35 29.29
N GLN A 162 17.03 13.19 30.42
CA GLN A 162 16.59 14.35 31.19
C GLN A 162 17.86 15.17 31.43
N PRO A 163 17.93 16.44 30.96
CA PRO A 163 19.13 17.24 31.19
C PRO A 163 19.40 17.22 32.69
N ASP A 164 20.63 16.85 33.07
CA ASP A 164 21.05 16.68 34.47
C ASP A 164 20.52 17.85 35.30
N LEU A 165 19.52 17.54 36.14
CA LEU A 165 19.01 18.52 37.08
C LEU A 165 20.16 18.84 38.05
N PRO A 166 20.51 20.12 38.26
CA PRO A 166 21.57 20.46 39.19
C PRO A 166 21.22 19.91 40.58
N PRO A 167 22.22 19.41 41.33
CA PRO A 167 21.98 18.80 42.64
C PRO A 167 21.28 19.79 43.57
N ALA A 168 20.31 19.29 44.33
CA ALA A 168 19.53 20.10 45.25
C ALA A 168 20.46 20.79 46.27
N PRO A 169 20.20 22.08 46.62
CA PRO A 169 21.03 22.78 47.60
C PRO A 169 20.97 22.08 48.96
N PRO A 170 22.07 22.08 49.72
CA PRO A 170 22.13 21.38 50.99
C PRO A 170 21.14 22.00 51.98
N GLU A 171 20.36 21.14 52.64
CA GLU A 171 19.44 21.55 53.68
C GLU A 171 20.20 22.24 54.82
N ALA A 172 19.77 23.45 55.14
CA ALA A 172 20.30 24.21 56.26
C ALA A 172 19.98 23.45 57.57
N ARG A 173 21.03 22.95 58.23
CA ARG A 173 20.92 22.40 59.58
C ARG A 173 20.47 23.50 60.54
N GLN A 174 19.35 23.28 61.23
CA GLN A 174 19.04 23.95 62.49
C GLN A 174 19.60 23.12 63.64
#